data_AF-A0A2M8A7N7-F1
#
_entry.id   AF-A0A2M8A7N7-F1
#
_cell.length_a   1.000
_cell.length_b   1.000
_cell.length_c   1.000
_cell.angle_alpha   90.00
_cell.angle_beta   90.00
_cell.angle_gamma   90.00
#
_symmetry.space_group_name_H-M   'P 1'
#
loop_
_entity.id
_entity.type
_entity.pdbx_description
1 polymer ?
#
loop_
_entity_poly.entity_id
_entity_poly.type
_entity_poly.pdbx_seq_one_letter_code
_entity_poly.pdbx_strand_id
1 'polypeptide(L)'
;MEVRKIDFKNSEGRTLVNFSNAYRGKNFEDLAMVGKQYNENINRTFIRDYFVEKGFELMEYKIQNSPRDSLFIQLDYTARSTNTFNQYGGDIVINVLSFAIPSMEKPEERKNPIQIDFPKFNVDTLTYEIPKNYELSHCLDNVNIETSIGTYHTEYVVSSDLIKVVKSYYLKEGVYTIENYAQFYAFVNQVKNLEMNNKIQLVQKKQ
;
A
#
# COMPACT_ATOMS: atom_id res chain seq x y z
N MET A 1 8.64 6.87 7.28
CA MET A 1 8.55 6.94 5.80
C MET A 1 8.63 5.53 5.27
N GLU A 2 7.79 5.22 4.28
CA GLU A 2 7.73 3.95 3.58
C GLU A 2 7.56 4.22 2.09
N VAL A 3 8.43 3.66 1.27
CA VAL A 3 8.36 3.76 -0.19
C VAL A 3 8.37 2.34 -0.76
N ARG A 4 7.37 1.99 -1.55
CA ARG A 4 7.18 0.65 -2.09
C ARG A 4 7.07 0.66 -3.59
N LYS A 5 7.74 -0.29 -4.24
CA LYS A 5 7.58 -0.63 -5.65
C LYS A 5 7.08 -2.06 -5.70
N ILE A 6 5.95 -2.28 -6.35
CA ILE A 6 5.21 -3.54 -6.24
C ILE A 6 4.75 -3.96 -7.64
N ASP A 7 5.26 -5.09 -8.10
CA ASP A 7 4.97 -5.62 -9.44
C ASP A 7 4.10 -6.86 -9.33
N PHE A 8 2.92 -6.81 -9.94
CA PHE A 8 1.91 -7.86 -9.93
C PHE A 8 1.89 -8.57 -11.28
N LYS A 9 2.19 -9.87 -11.26
CA LYS A 9 2.15 -10.74 -12.44
C LYS A 9 1.08 -11.80 -12.25
N ASN A 10 0.10 -11.83 -13.14
CA ASN A 10 -0.96 -12.82 -13.09
C ASN A 10 -0.57 -14.07 -13.89
N SER A 11 -0.64 -15.25 -13.27
CA SER A 11 -0.48 -16.54 -13.92
C SER A 11 -1.58 -17.49 -13.47
N GLU A 12 -2.53 -17.79 -14.36
CA GLU A 12 -3.56 -18.83 -14.16
C GLU A 12 -4.34 -18.73 -12.84
N GLY A 13 -4.73 -17.51 -12.45
CA GLY A 13 -5.52 -17.27 -11.23
C GLY A 13 -4.70 -17.22 -9.94
N ARG A 14 -3.36 -17.26 -10.02
CA ARG A 14 -2.46 -16.95 -8.93
C ARG A 14 -1.63 -15.73 -9.31
N THR A 15 -1.66 -14.70 -8.48
CA THR A 15 -0.84 -13.52 -8.69
C THR A 15 0.46 -13.66 -7.92
N LEU A 16 1.58 -13.67 -8.64
CA LEU A 16 2.90 -13.52 -8.05
C LEU A 16 3.20 -12.03 -7.92
N VAL A 17 3.59 -11.60 -6.73
CA VAL A 17 3.78 -10.19 -6.42
C VAL A 17 5.16 -9.98 -5.84
N ASN A 18 5.95 -9.13 -6.49
CA ASN A 18 7.29 -8.77 -6.03
C ASN A 18 7.22 -7.40 -5.38
N PHE A 19 7.70 -7.30 -4.16
CA PHE A 19 7.77 -6.07 -3.40
C PHE A 19 9.23 -5.67 -3.24
N SER A 20 9.52 -4.39 -3.51
CA SER A 20 10.79 -3.75 -3.17
C SER A 20 10.49 -2.50 -2.35
N ASN A 21 10.84 -2.56 -1.07
CA ASN A 21 10.42 -1.58 -0.08
C ASN A 21 11.63 -0.91 0.56
N ALA A 22 11.54 0.41 0.78
CA ALA A 22 12.50 1.18 1.54
C ALA A 22 11.82 1.80 2.77
N TYR A 23 12.36 1.48 3.95
CA TYR A 23 11.81 1.89 5.23
C TYR A 23 12.76 2.82 5.99
N ARG A 24 12.16 3.75 6.76
CA ARG A 24 12.84 4.63 7.72
C ARG A 24 12.12 4.65 9.06
N GLY A 25 12.80 5.09 10.12
CA GLY A 25 12.23 5.24 11.45
C GLY A 25 11.99 3.89 12.12
N LYS A 26 10.83 3.68 12.75
CA LYS A 26 10.58 2.42 13.50
C LYS A 26 10.77 1.16 12.67
N ASN A 27 10.22 1.11 11.45
CA ASN A 27 10.37 -0.05 10.57
C ASN A 27 11.83 -0.31 10.17
N PHE A 28 12.67 0.74 10.13
CA PHE A 28 14.11 0.58 9.93
C PHE A 28 14.75 -0.16 11.10
N GLU A 29 14.49 0.30 12.33
CA GLU A 29 15.04 -0.29 13.55
C GLU A 29 14.60 -1.75 13.71
N ASP A 30 13.30 -2.01 13.48
CA ASP A 30 12.71 -3.35 13.54
C ASP A 30 13.41 -4.31 12.57
N LEU A 31 13.57 -3.92 11.30
CA LEU A 31 14.24 -4.74 10.28
C LEU A 31 15.75 -4.88 10.54
N ALA A 32 16.40 -3.84 11.04
CA ALA A 32 17.82 -3.88 11.39
C ALA A 32 18.10 -4.84 12.56
N MET A 33 17.16 -4.96 13.50
CA MET A 33 17.21 -5.95 14.57
C MET A 33 17.03 -7.37 14.03
N VAL A 34 16.01 -7.59 13.18
CA VAL A 34 15.73 -8.90 12.56
C VAL A 34 16.90 -9.39 11.71
N GLY A 35 17.50 -8.49 10.91
CA GLY A 35 18.65 -8.83 10.07
C GLY A 35 19.90 -9.27 10.85
N LYS A 36 19.97 -8.99 12.16
CA LYS A 36 21.06 -9.44 13.05
C LYS A 36 20.75 -10.75 13.79
N GLN A 37 19.49 -11.21 13.77
CA GLN A 37 19.09 -12.44 14.46
C GLN A 37 19.42 -13.68 13.62
N TYR A 38 19.97 -14.71 14.27
CA TYR A 38 20.39 -15.95 13.60
C TYR A 38 19.26 -16.96 13.33
N ASN A 39 18.05 -16.74 13.88
CA ASN A 39 16.94 -17.69 13.75
C ASN A 39 16.01 -17.31 12.60
N GLU A 40 16.20 -17.98 11.46
CA GLU A 40 15.44 -17.74 10.24
C GLU A 40 13.93 -17.95 10.38
N ASN A 41 13.48 -18.89 11.21
CA ASN A 41 12.06 -19.16 11.40
C ASN A 41 11.36 -18.03 12.17
N ILE A 42 12.05 -17.46 13.17
CA ILE A 42 11.56 -16.31 13.93
C ILE A 42 11.54 -15.08 13.01
N ASN A 43 12.61 -14.85 12.25
CA ASN A 43 12.70 -13.75 11.30
C ASN A 43 11.58 -13.83 10.26
N ARG A 44 11.37 -14.98 9.64
CA ARG A 44 10.29 -15.21 8.67
C ARG A 44 8.91 -14.94 9.27
N THR A 45 8.68 -15.40 10.49
CA THR A 45 7.42 -15.14 11.22
C THR A 45 7.21 -13.66 11.44
N PHE A 46 8.24 -12.95 11.88
CA PHE A 46 8.18 -11.49 12.07
C PHE A 46 7.91 -10.74 10.77
N ILE A 47 8.63 -11.06 9.69
CA ILE A 47 8.41 -10.43 8.38
C ILE A 47 6.97 -10.69 7.89
N ARG A 48 6.50 -11.93 8.01
CA ARG A 48 5.11 -12.28 7.65
C ARG A 48 4.08 -11.49 8.45
N ASP A 49 4.27 -11.34 9.76
CA ASP A 49 3.23 -10.79 10.64
C ASP A 49 3.20 -9.25 10.63
N TYR A 50 4.34 -8.59 10.34
CA TYR A 50 4.48 -7.14 10.44
C TYR A 50 4.67 -6.41 9.10
N PHE A 51 5.19 -7.07 8.06
CA PHE A 51 5.54 -6.43 6.79
C PHE A 51 4.76 -6.96 5.58
N VAL A 52 4.24 -8.19 5.65
CA VAL A 52 3.49 -8.77 4.55
C VAL A 52 2.03 -8.32 4.63
N GLU A 53 1.53 -7.83 3.51
CA GLU A 53 0.17 -7.32 3.39
C GLU A 53 -0.88 -8.39 3.64
N LYS A 54 -2.02 -7.98 4.22
CA LYS A 54 -3.13 -8.92 4.47
C LYS A 54 -3.64 -9.51 3.17
N GLY A 55 -3.85 -10.83 3.15
CA GLY A 55 -4.27 -11.57 1.96
C GLY A 55 -3.12 -11.94 1.01
N PHE A 56 -1.87 -11.71 1.44
CA PHE A 56 -0.66 -12.17 0.75
C PHE A 56 0.03 -13.26 1.56
N GLU A 57 0.50 -14.28 0.86
CA GLU A 57 1.28 -15.37 1.44
C GLU A 57 2.75 -15.16 1.10
N LEU A 58 3.58 -14.99 2.15
CA LEU A 58 5.02 -14.82 1.98
C LEU A 58 5.65 -16.07 1.37
N MET A 59 6.37 -15.91 0.26
CA MET A 59 7.15 -16.98 -0.36
C MET A 59 8.62 -16.88 0.08
N GLU A 60 9.25 -15.74 -0.20
CA GLU A 60 10.65 -15.46 0.08
C GLU A 60 10.81 -14.00 0.46
N TYR A 61 11.86 -13.69 1.22
CA TYR A 61 12.21 -12.32 1.56
C TYR A 61 13.72 -12.17 1.65
N LYS A 62 14.17 -10.93 1.54
CA LYS A 62 15.55 -10.53 1.71
C LYS A 62 15.60 -9.14 2.31
N ILE A 63 16.21 -9.05 3.48
CA ILE A 63 16.62 -7.77 4.05
C ILE A 63 17.98 -7.43 3.42
N GLN A 64 18.08 -6.32 2.70
CA GLN A 64 19.36 -5.93 2.12
C GLN A 64 20.27 -5.32 3.20
N ASN A 65 21.51 -5.79 3.24
CA ASN A 65 22.55 -5.21 4.08
C ASN A 65 22.75 -3.75 3.66
N SER A 66 22.35 -2.85 4.55
CA SER A 66 22.56 -1.43 4.37
C SER A 66 23.88 -1.03 5.04
N PRO A 67 24.68 -0.13 4.44
CA PRO A 67 25.84 0.44 5.11
C PRO A 67 25.46 1.02 6.48
N ARG A 68 26.41 1.10 7.42
CA ARG A 68 26.16 1.64 8.77
C ARG A 68 25.51 3.02 8.75
N ASP A 69 25.85 3.84 7.75
CA ASP A 69 25.39 5.22 7.62
C ASP A 69 24.13 5.36 6.74
N SER A 70 23.48 4.24 6.41
CA SER A 70 22.27 4.26 5.59
C SER A 70 21.10 4.86 6.37
N LEU A 71 20.41 5.81 5.74
CA LEU A 71 19.21 6.45 6.30
C LEU A 71 17.92 5.64 6.05
N PHE A 72 18.04 4.48 5.40
CA PHE A 72 16.94 3.58 5.08
C PHE A 72 17.42 2.13 5.04
N ILE A 73 16.49 1.20 5.15
CA ILE A 73 16.74 -0.24 4.99
C ILE A 73 15.80 -0.77 3.91
N GLN A 74 16.31 -1.71 3.11
CA GLN A 74 15.52 -2.33 2.06
C GLN A 74 15.06 -3.72 2.49
N LEU A 75 13.78 -3.99 2.25
CA LEU A 75 13.18 -5.30 2.37
C LEU A 75 12.54 -5.61 1.02
N ASP A 76 13.10 -6.61 0.35
CA ASP A 76 12.48 -7.20 -0.83
C ASP A 76 11.78 -8.49 -0.43
N TYR A 77 10.60 -8.75 -0.97
CA TYR A 77 9.94 -10.03 -0.77
C TYR A 77 9.04 -10.39 -1.93
N THR A 78 8.87 -11.69 -2.13
CA THR A 78 7.92 -12.25 -3.08
C THR A 78 6.77 -12.85 -2.30
N ALA A 79 5.55 -12.54 -2.71
CA ALA A 79 4.35 -13.08 -2.12
C ALA A 79 3.36 -13.55 -3.17
N ARG A 80 2.46 -14.44 -2.76
CA ARG A 80 1.36 -14.93 -3.57
C ARG A 80 0.06 -14.29 -3.08
N SER A 81 -0.76 -13.79 -4.01
CA SER A 81 -2.11 -13.29 -3.72
C SER A 81 -3.14 -14.03 -4.57
N THR A 82 -4.28 -14.35 -3.94
CA THR A 82 -5.45 -14.96 -4.61
C THR A 82 -6.56 -13.95 -4.89
N ASN A 83 -6.49 -12.76 -4.30
CA ASN A 83 -7.59 -11.79 -4.28
C ASN A 83 -7.23 -10.48 -4.99
N THR A 84 -6.06 -10.40 -5.64
CA THR A 84 -5.65 -9.22 -6.41
C THR A 84 -6.41 -9.19 -7.74
N PHE A 85 -6.28 -10.24 -8.56
CA PHE A 85 -7.01 -10.40 -9.82
C PHE A 85 -8.20 -11.33 -9.60
N ASN A 86 -9.42 -10.78 -9.58
CA ASN A 86 -10.64 -11.54 -9.34
C ASN A 86 -11.41 -11.68 -10.65
N GLN A 87 -11.67 -12.90 -11.08
CA GLN A 87 -12.44 -13.16 -12.29
C GLN A 87 -13.94 -13.20 -11.98
N TYR A 88 -14.73 -12.43 -12.71
CA TYR A 88 -16.19 -12.38 -12.61
C TYR A 88 -16.79 -12.60 -14.00
N GLY A 89 -17.15 -13.85 -14.29
CA GLY A 89 -17.57 -14.24 -15.63
C GLY A 89 -16.43 -14.05 -16.65
N GLY A 90 -16.65 -13.18 -17.63
CA GLY A 90 -15.66 -12.82 -18.65
C GLY A 90 -14.71 -11.68 -18.24
N ASP A 91 -14.98 -10.97 -17.15
CA ASP A 91 -14.25 -9.77 -16.75
C ASP A 91 -13.26 -10.07 -15.61
N ILE A 92 -12.26 -9.21 -15.46
CA ILE A 92 -11.32 -9.24 -14.33
C ILE A 92 -11.43 -7.93 -13.56
N VAL A 93 -11.62 -8.03 -12.25
CA VAL A 93 -11.53 -6.91 -11.32
C VAL A 93 -10.22 -7.02 -10.55
N ILE A 94 -9.35 -6.04 -10.76
CA ILE A 94 -8.12 -5.86 -9.98
C ILE A 94 -8.44 -5.02 -8.75
N ASN A 95 -8.22 -5.59 -7.57
CA ASN A 95 -8.22 -4.82 -6.33
C ASN A 95 -6.85 -4.14 -6.20
N VAL A 96 -6.84 -2.81 -6.25
CA VAL A 96 -5.60 -2.05 -6.07
C VAL A 96 -5.16 -2.17 -4.62
N LEU A 97 -3.88 -2.47 -4.40
CA LEU A 97 -3.37 -2.65 -3.04
C LEU A 97 -3.50 -1.34 -2.26
N SER A 98 -4.17 -1.41 -1.12
CA SER A 98 -4.52 -0.23 -0.33
C SER A 98 -3.46 0.13 0.70
N PHE A 99 -3.37 1.41 1.08
CA PHE A 99 -2.70 1.83 2.30
C PHE A 99 -3.49 1.36 3.53
N ALA A 100 -2.79 0.95 4.58
CA ALA A 100 -3.39 0.59 5.87
C ALA A 100 -3.79 1.84 6.66
N ILE A 101 -4.91 2.48 6.28
CA ILE A 101 -5.45 3.65 6.96
C ILE A 101 -6.30 3.19 8.17
N PRO A 102 -5.94 3.59 9.40
CA PRO A 102 -6.68 3.15 10.59
C PRO A 102 -8.08 3.75 10.63
N SER A 103 -9.03 3.01 11.23
CA SER A 103 -10.33 3.56 11.58
C SER A 103 -10.17 4.60 12.68
N MET A 104 -10.82 5.74 12.50
CA MET A 104 -10.90 6.79 13.51
C MET A 104 -12.26 6.76 14.20
N GLU A 105 -12.26 7.12 15.48
CA GLU A 105 -13.49 7.37 16.26
C GLU A 105 -14.27 8.53 15.65
N LYS A 106 -15.60 8.49 15.68
CA LYS A 106 -16.39 9.59 15.10
C LYS A 106 -16.22 10.87 15.91
N PRO A 107 -16.32 12.06 15.30
CA PRO A 107 -16.15 13.33 16.01
C PRO A 107 -17.06 13.50 17.23
N GLU A 108 -18.28 12.96 17.19
CA GLU A 108 -19.26 13.09 18.27
C GLU A 108 -18.91 12.23 19.50
N GLU A 109 -18.14 11.17 19.30
CA GLU A 109 -17.76 10.22 20.35
C GLU A 109 -16.44 10.63 21.02
N ARG A 110 -15.62 11.44 20.33
CA ARG A 110 -14.27 11.74 20.76
C ARG A 110 -14.21 12.81 21.84
N LYS A 111 -13.59 12.46 22.97
CA LYS A 111 -13.48 13.32 24.16
C LYS A 111 -12.12 13.96 24.37
N ASN A 112 -11.09 13.47 23.67
CA ASN A 112 -9.70 13.89 23.88
C ASN A 112 -9.05 14.26 22.53
N PRO A 113 -8.10 15.20 22.53
CA PRO A 113 -7.30 15.49 21.35
C PRO A 113 -6.57 14.24 20.86
N ILE A 114 -6.18 14.23 19.58
CA ILE A 114 -5.26 13.24 19.03
C ILE A 114 -3.91 13.88 18.77
N GLN A 115 -2.85 13.20 19.19
CA GLN A 115 -1.48 13.61 18.94
C GLN A 115 -0.86 12.67 17.92
N ILE A 116 -0.30 13.23 16.87
CA ILE A 116 0.49 12.53 15.87
C ILE A 116 1.94 12.98 16.08
N ASP A 117 2.74 12.12 16.71
CA ASP A 117 4.11 12.47 17.12
C ASP A 117 5.08 12.64 15.95
N PHE A 118 4.82 11.92 14.85
CA PHE A 118 5.67 11.92 13.66
C PHE A 118 4.81 11.91 12.41
N PRO A 119 5.24 12.60 11.34
CA PRO A 119 4.48 12.60 10.10
C PRO A 119 4.49 11.20 9.49
N LYS A 120 3.36 10.81 8.90
CA LYS A 120 3.29 9.58 8.10
C LYS A 120 3.46 9.98 6.65
N PHE A 121 4.41 9.33 5.97
CA PHE A 121 4.64 9.54 4.56
C PHE A 121 4.85 8.18 3.90
N ASN A 122 3.93 7.86 2.99
CA ASN A 122 3.85 6.59 2.28
C ASN A 122 3.78 6.86 0.78
N VAL A 123 4.56 6.14 0.00
CA VAL A 123 4.53 6.21 -1.47
C VAL A 123 4.51 4.80 -2.03
N ASP A 124 3.54 4.52 -2.88
CA ASP A 124 3.44 3.26 -3.62
C ASP A 124 3.57 3.51 -5.11
N THR A 125 4.34 2.66 -5.78
CA THR A 125 4.30 2.47 -7.22
C THR A 125 3.89 1.03 -7.48
N LEU A 126 2.65 0.84 -7.94
CA LEU A 126 2.06 -0.46 -8.21
C LEU A 126 2.03 -0.68 -9.71
N THR A 127 2.56 -1.80 -10.19
CA THR A 127 2.54 -2.17 -11.62
C THR A 127 1.74 -3.45 -11.79
N TYR A 128 0.63 -3.39 -12.52
CA TYR A 128 -0.22 -4.54 -12.83
C TYR A 128 -0.04 -4.95 -14.29
N GLU A 129 0.30 -6.22 -14.52
CA GLU A 129 0.33 -6.80 -15.86
C GLU A 129 -1.08 -7.10 -16.36
N ILE A 130 -1.44 -6.54 -17.52
CA ILE A 130 -2.71 -6.80 -18.19
C ILE A 130 -2.58 -8.14 -18.94
N PRO A 131 -3.45 -9.14 -18.68
CA PRO A 131 -3.41 -10.38 -19.43
C PRO A 131 -3.70 -10.14 -20.92
N LYS A 132 -2.99 -10.83 -21.83
CA LYS A 132 -2.98 -10.56 -23.28
C LYS A 132 -4.36 -10.35 -23.95
N ASN A 133 -5.36 -11.10 -23.51
CA ASN A 133 -6.72 -11.10 -24.08
C ASN A 133 -7.66 -10.07 -23.45
N TYR A 134 -7.14 -9.22 -22.56
CA TYR A 134 -7.91 -8.24 -21.83
C TYR A 134 -7.45 -6.82 -22.17
N GLU A 135 -8.36 -5.87 -22.01
CA GLU A 135 -8.10 -4.45 -22.10
C GLU A 135 -8.77 -3.71 -20.93
N LEU A 136 -8.30 -2.50 -20.64
CA LEU A 136 -8.89 -1.67 -19.61
C LEU A 136 -10.29 -1.23 -20.04
N SER A 137 -11.28 -1.55 -19.21
CA SER A 137 -12.65 -1.03 -19.35
C SER A 137 -12.85 0.21 -18.49
N HIS A 138 -12.39 0.15 -17.24
CA HIS A 138 -12.59 1.22 -16.27
C HIS A 138 -11.49 1.22 -15.21
N CYS A 139 -11.04 2.42 -14.84
CA CYS A 139 -10.32 2.69 -13.61
C CYS A 139 -10.88 3.98 -12.99
N LEU A 140 -10.59 4.22 -11.72
CA LEU A 140 -10.95 5.47 -11.07
C LEU A 140 -10.17 6.65 -11.67
N ASP A 141 -10.72 7.85 -11.49
CA ASP A 141 -10.04 9.09 -11.84
C ASP A 141 -8.84 9.35 -10.95
N ASN A 142 -7.88 10.10 -11.47
CA ASN A 142 -6.77 10.62 -10.69
C ASN A 142 -7.30 11.53 -9.57
N VAL A 143 -6.75 11.39 -8.37
CA VAL A 143 -7.16 12.16 -7.20
C VAL A 143 -5.99 12.97 -6.69
N ASN A 144 -6.26 14.23 -6.34
CA ASN A 144 -5.35 15.07 -5.58
C ASN A 144 -6.13 15.77 -4.46
N ILE A 145 -5.79 15.47 -3.21
CA ILE A 145 -6.38 16.07 -2.02
C ILE A 145 -5.26 16.77 -1.27
N GLU A 146 -5.44 18.06 -1.02
CA GLU A 146 -4.53 18.88 -0.23
C GLU A 146 -5.33 19.62 0.84
N THR A 147 -4.94 19.42 2.09
CA THR A 147 -5.60 20.03 3.25
C THR A 147 -4.57 20.52 4.26
N SER A 148 -5.04 21.24 5.29
CA SER A 148 -4.21 21.56 6.45
C SER A 148 -3.71 20.30 7.17
N ILE A 149 -4.45 19.20 7.13
CA ILE A 149 -4.16 17.92 7.81
C ILE A 149 -3.08 17.10 7.09
N GLY A 150 -3.08 17.13 5.77
CA GLY A 150 -2.24 16.26 4.97
C GLY A 150 -2.56 16.29 3.48
N THR A 151 -1.89 15.42 2.74
CA THR A 151 -2.10 15.26 1.30
C THR A 151 -2.32 13.79 0.93
N TYR A 152 -3.09 13.58 -0.13
CA TYR A 152 -3.24 12.28 -0.76
C TYR A 152 -3.31 12.45 -2.27
N HIS A 153 -2.55 11.64 -2.98
CA HIS A 153 -2.49 11.65 -4.43
C HIS A 153 -2.55 10.23 -4.96
N THR A 154 -3.31 10.03 -6.04
CA THR A 154 -3.33 8.78 -6.80
C THR A 154 -3.41 9.10 -8.29
N GLU A 155 -2.53 8.49 -9.06
CA GLU A 155 -2.43 8.62 -10.50
C GLU A 155 -2.40 7.23 -11.17
N TYR A 156 -3.20 7.08 -12.23
CA TYR A 156 -3.21 5.89 -13.09
C TYR A 156 -2.57 6.20 -14.43
N VAL A 157 -1.53 5.45 -14.78
CA VAL A 157 -0.88 5.50 -16.09
C VAL A 157 -1.06 4.16 -16.78
N VAL A 158 -1.84 4.17 -17.86
CA VAL A 158 -2.28 2.97 -18.57
C VAL A 158 -1.53 2.85 -19.89
N SER A 159 -1.05 1.65 -20.18
CA SER A 159 -0.46 1.26 -21.47
C SER A 159 -1.14 -0.01 -21.99
N SER A 160 -0.70 -0.53 -23.15
CA SER A 160 -1.26 -1.75 -23.75
C SER A 160 -1.20 -2.98 -22.84
N ASP A 161 -0.12 -3.10 -22.06
CA ASP A 161 0.22 -4.33 -21.34
C ASP A 161 0.36 -4.12 -19.83
N LEU A 162 0.39 -2.86 -19.37
CA LEU A 162 0.64 -2.51 -17.98
C LEU A 162 -0.29 -1.38 -17.51
N ILE A 163 -0.74 -1.48 -16.27
CA ILE A 163 -1.36 -0.38 -15.53
C ILE A 163 -0.45 -0.03 -14.36
N LYS A 164 0.04 1.20 -14.34
CA LYS A 164 0.82 1.73 -13.23
C LYS A 164 -0.05 2.63 -12.37
N VAL A 165 -0.06 2.39 -11.07
CA VAL A 165 -0.73 3.24 -10.08
C VAL A 165 0.33 3.85 -9.18
N VAL A 166 0.45 5.17 -9.19
CA VAL A 166 1.35 5.92 -8.31
C VAL A 166 0.51 6.58 -7.24
N LYS A 167 0.78 6.27 -5.97
CA LYS A 167 0.03 6.82 -4.84
C LYS A 167 0.97 7.44 -3.83
N SER A 168 0.56 8.54 -3.22
CA SER A 168 1.23 9.11 -2.06
C SER A 168 0.23 9.53 -1.00
N TYR A 169 0.61 9.32 0.25
CA TYR A 169 -0.16 9.72 1.42
C TYR A 169 0.77 10.40 2.40
N TYR A 170 0.41 11.61 2.81
CA TYR A 170 1.11 12.40 3.81
C TYR A 170 0.14 12.86 4.89
N LEU A 171 0.46 12.54 6.14
CA LEU A 171 -0.24 13.03 7.32
C LEU A 171 0.72 13.87 8.14
N LYS A 172 0.36 15.11 8.44
CA LYS A 172 1.18 16.01 9.25
C LYS A 172 1.19 15.57 10.71
N GLU A 173 2.35 15.71 11.34
CA GLU A 173 2.48 15.66 12.79
C GLU A 173 1.76 16.84 13.43
N GLY A 174 1.39 16.68 14.70
CA GLY A 174 0.75 17.73 15.48
C GLY A 174 -0.35 17.22 16.39
N VAL A 175 -0.92 18.17 17.13
CA VAL A 175 -2.05 17.94 18.02
C VAL A 175 -3.31 18.46 17.34
N TYR A 176 -4.24 17.54 17.07
CA TYR A 176 -5.56 17.86 16.56
C TYR A 176 -6.52 17.90 17.75
N THR A 177 -6.91 19.13 18.11
CA THR A 177 -7.82 19.42 19.22
C THR A 177 -9.24 18.98 18.88
N ILE A 178 -10.13 18.99 19.87
CA ILE A 178 -11.54 18.58 19.67
C ILE A 178 -12.19 19.46 18.60
N GLU A 179 -11.86 20.75 18.56
CA GLU A 179 -12.41 21.74 17.63
C GLU A 179 -12.03 21.45 16.16
N ASN A 180 -10.82 20.96 15.91
CA ASN A 180 -10.34 20.66 14.55
C ASN A 180 -10.39 19.17 14.19
N TYR A 181 -10.75 18.31 15.16
CA TYR A 181 -10.81 16.86 14.95
C TYR A 181 -11.77 16.45 13.84
N ALA A 182 -12.89 17.17 13.65
CA ALA A 182 -13.81 16.88 12.56
C ALA A 182 -13.16 17.00 11.17
N GLN A 183 -12.26 17.97 10.98
CA GLN A 183 -11.49 18.12 9.73
C GLN A 183 -10.47 17.00 9.56
N PHE A 184 -9.77 16.63 10.64
CA PHE A 184 -8.86 15.49 10.67
C PHE A 184 -9.58 14.19 10.30
N TYR A 185 -10.72 13.92 10.95
CA TYR A 185 -11.55 12.75 10.69
C TYR A 185 -12.02 12.72 9.24
N ALA A 186 -12.53 13.84 8.72
CA ALA A 186 -13.01 13.94 7.34
C ALA A 186 -11.90 13.59 6.34
N PHE A 187 -10.69 14.15 6.50
CA PHE A 187 -9.54 13.84 5.65
C PHE A 187 -9.18 12.34 5.71
N VAL A 188 -8.96 11.79 6.91
CA VAL A 188 -8.55 10.39 7.07
C VAL A 188 -9.63 9.43 6.53
N ASN A 189 -10.91 9.72 6.79
CA ASN A 189 -12.01 8.89 6.32
C ASN A 189 -12.19 9.00 4.80
N GLN A 190 -12.01 10.17 4.21
CA GLN A 190 -12.03 10.36 2.75
C GLN A 190 -10.94 9.51 2.08
N VAL A 191 -9.70 9.60 2.56
CA VAL A 191 -8.58 8.80 2.04
C VAL A 191 -8.86 7.31 2.22
N LYS A 192 -9.34 6.89 3.39
CA LYS A 192 -9.72 5.49 3.66
C LYS A 192 -10.77 4.97 2.68
N ASN A 193 -11.81 5.76 2.40
CA ASN A 193 -12.87 5.36 1.47
C ASN A 193 -12.35 5.26 0.03
N LEU A 194 -11.47 6.16 -0.40
CA LEU A 194 -10.82 6.09 -1.71
C LEU A 194 -9.97 4.83 -1.83
N GLU A 195 -9.17 4.53 -0.81
CA GLU A 195 -8.32 3.36 -0.74
C GLU A 195 -9.12 2.04 -0.73
N MET A 196 -10.26 1.97 -0.03
CA MET A 196 -11.12 0.78 0.04
C MET A 196 -11.90 0.48 -1.26
N ASN A 197 -12.25 1.52 -2.01
CA ASN A 197 -13.03 1.38 -3.25
C ASN A 197 -12.16 1.36 -4.51
N ASN A 198 -10.84 1.35 -4.35
CA ASN A 198 -9.90 1.42 -5.46
C ASN A 198 -9.85 0.10 -6.25
N LYS A 199 -10.56 0.08 -7.39
CA LYS A 199 -10.69 -1.08 -8.27
C LYS A 199 -10.46 -0.68 -9.71
N ILE A 200 -9.92 -1.63 -10.47
CA ILE A 200 -9.72 -1.52 -11.92
C ILE A 200 -10.47 -2.68 -12.56
N GLN A 201 -11.21 -2.42 -13.63
CA GLN A 201 -11.94 -3.42 -14.40
C GLN A 201 -11.30 -3.62 -15.76
N LEU A 202 -11.02 -4.88 -16.08
CA LEU A 202 -10.59 -5.33 -17.39
C LEU A 202 -11.69 -6.17 -18.04
N VAL A 203 -11.87 -6.00 -19.33
CA VAL A 203 -12.82 -6.77 -20.16
C VAL A 203 -12.05 -7.54 -21.23
N GLN A 204 -12.61 -8.63 -21.73
CA GLN A 204 -12.04 -9.34 -22.87
C GLN A 204 -12.09 -8.47 -24.12
N LYS A 205 -10.97 -8.43 -24.86
CA LYS A 205 -10.91 -7.77 -26.17
C LYS A 205 -11.94 -8.41 -27.09
N LYS A 206 -12.77 -7.60 -27.74
CA LYS A 206 -13.67 -8.08 -28.78
C LYS A 206 -12.83 -8.48 -30.00
N GLN A 207 -13.06 -9.69 -30.51
CA GLN A 207 -12.48 -10.16 -31.77
C GLN A 207 -13.01 -9.36 -32.96
#